data_AF-A0A518IE40-F1
#
_entry.id   AF-A0A518IE40-F1
#
_cell.length_a   1.000
_cell.length_b   1.000
_cell.length_c   1.000
_cell.angle_alpha   90.00
_cell.angle_beta   90.00
_cell.angle_gamma   90.00
#
_symmetry.space_group_name_H-M   'P 1'
#
loop_
_entity.id
_entity.type
_entity.pdbx_description
1 polymer ?
#
loop_
_entity_poly.entity_id
_entity_poly.type
_entity_poly.pdbx_seq_one_letter_code
_entity_poly.pdbx_strand_id
1 'polypeptide(L)' 'MEGTGAIESGKAYTLARFMEITGIRRFALDTARRNGLVVRKAGRRCFVLGQDFLDYLKSPKAAQS' A
#
# COMPACT_ATOMS: atom_id res chain seq x y z
N MET A 1 14.70 -7.26 -15.27
CA MET A 1 13.74 -8.02 -14.45
C MET A 1 12.67 -7.02 -13.99
N GLU A 2 11.66 -6.77 -14.81
CA GLU A 2 10.57 -5.85 -14.48
C GLU A 2 9.32 -6.65 -14.15
N GLY A 3 9.01 -6.68 -12.86
CA GLY A 3 7.82 -7.31 -12.32
C GLY A 3 7.34 -6.50 -11.14
N THR A 4 7.22 -5.18 -11.30
CA THR A 4 6.35 -4.38 -10.44
C THR A 4 4.93 -4.85 -10.75
N GLY A 5 4.47 -5.86 -10.01
CA GLY A 5 3.08 -6.28 -10.07
C GLY A 5 2.24 -5.03 -9.80
N ALA A 6 1.55 -4.54 -10.82
CA ALA A 6 0.80 -3.31 -10.70
C ALA A 6 -0.31 -3.54 -9.67
N ILE A 7 -0.34 -2.72 -8.63
CA ILE A 7 -1.45 -2.72 -7.68
C ILE A 7 -2.70 -2.25 -8.43
N GLU A 8 -3.73 -3.08 -8.47
CA GLU A 8 -4.98 -2.80 -9.19
C GLU A 8 -5.97 -2.09 -8.26
N SER A 9 -6.58 -1.00 -8.74
CA SER A 9 -7.49 -0.16 -7.95
C SER A 9 -8.67 -0.92 -7.34
N GLY A 10 -9.24 -1.88 -8.07
CA GLY A 10 -10.42 -2.65 -7.66
C GLY A 10 -10.15 -3.84 -6.73
N LYS A 11 -8.90 -4.08 -6.33
CA LYS A 11 -8.54 -5.25 -5.51
C LYS A 11 -8.12 -4.86 -4.10
N ALA A 12 -8.45 -5.73 -3.15
CA ALA A 12 -7.98 -5.66 -1.77
C ALA A 12 -6.79 -6.60 -1.59
N TYR A 13 -5.72 -6.08 -1.01
CA TYR A 13 -4.51 -6.85 -0.75
C TYR A 13 -4.27 -6.95 0.76
N THR A 14 -3.91 -8.14 1.25
CA THR A 14 -3.41 -8.27 2.63
C THR A 14 -2.07 -7.54 2.74
N LEU A 15 -1.69 -7.13 3.95
CA LEU A 15 -0.38 -6.48 4.15
C LEU A 15 0.79 -7.31 3.63
N ALA A 16 0.75 -8.63 3.85
CA ALA A 16 1.78 -9.54 3.36
C ALA A 16 1.86 -9.52 1.83
N ARG A 17 0.73 -9.74 1.15
CA ARG A 17 0.68 -9.77 -0.31
C ARG A 17 1.03 -8.43 -0.93
N PHE A 18 0.58 -7.35 -0.30
CA PHE A 18 0.87 -5.99 -0.71
C PHE A 18 2.38 -5.72 -0.69
N MET A 19 3.08 -6.09 0.40
CA MET A 19 4.54 -5.95 0.50
C MET A 19 5.29 -6.81 -0.54
N GLU A 20 4.81 -8.03 -0.82
CA GLU A 20 5.42 -8.87 -1.87
C GLU A 20 5.30 -8.24 -3.26
N ILE A 21 4.13 -7.69 -3.60
CA ILE A 21 3.85 -7.12 -4.92
C ILE A 21 4.62 -5.81 -5.13
N THR A 22 4.59 -4.93 -4.14
CA THR A 22 5.16 -3.58 -4.22
C THR A 22 6.65 -3.55 -3.87
N GLY A 23 7.18 -4.60 -3.24
CA GLY A 23 8.56 -4.67 -2.77
C GLY A 23 8.88 -3.79 -1.55
N ILE A 24 7.91 -3.02 -1.02
CA ILE A 24 8.15 -2.20 0.16
C ILE A 24 8.25 -3.03 1.43
N ARG A 25 9.24 -2.68 2.25
CA ARG A 25 9.46 -3.31 3.55
C ARG A 25 8.54 -2.73 4.61
N ARG A 26 8.42 -3.46 5.73
CA ARG A 26 7.55 -3.11 6.86
C ARG A 26 7.77 -1.69 7.41
N PHE A 27 9.00 -1.19 7.40
CA PHE A 27 9.32 0.18 7.79
C PHE A 27 8.69 1.21 6.85
N ALA A 28 8.84 1.03 5.53
CA ALA A 28 8.22 1.90 4.54
C ALA A 28 6.68 1.85 4.60
N LEU A 29 6.11 0.68 4.89
CA LEU A 29 4.68 0.54 5.13
C LEU A 29 4.21 1.32 6.37
N ASP A 30 4.97 1.29 7.47
CA ASP A 30 4.64 2.05 8.68
C ASP A 30 4.70 3.56 8.43
N THR A 31 5.75 4.02 7.74
CA THR A 31 5.89 5.40 7.29
C THR A 31 4.74 5.82 6.38
N ALA A 32 4.38 4.99 5.38
CA ALA A 32 3.26 5.27 4.49
C ALA A 32 1.95 5.40 5.26
N ARG A 33 1.70 4.53 6.25
CA ARG A 33 0.52 4.61 7.13
C ARG A 33 0.48 5.91 7.92
N ARG A 34 1.61 6.34 8.49
CA ARG A 34 1.72 7.65 9.18
C ARG A 34 1.52 8.82 8.23
N ASN A 35 1.94 8.66 6.98
CA ASN A 35 1.81 9.66 5.92
C ASN A 35 0.44 9.66 5.22
N GLY A 36 -0.51 8.82 5.66
CA GLY A 36 -1.90 8.85 5.20
C GLY A 36 -2.34 7.66 4.33
N LEU A 37 -1.53 6.61 4.19
CA LEU A 37 -1.97 5.37 3.54
C LEU A 37 -3.09 4.72 4.35
N VAL A 38 -4.25 4.58 3.71
CA VAL A 38 -5.44 3.97 4.33
C VAL A 38 -5.26 2.46 4.40
N VAL A 39 -5.40 1.92 5.61
CA VAL A 39 -5.41 0.48 5.87
C VAL A 39 -6.73 0.12 6.53
N ARG A 40 -7.50 -0.75 5.88
CA ARG A 40 -8.78 -1.23 6.40
C ARG A 40 -8.57 -2.50 7.19
N LYS A 41 -9.17 -2.58 8.38
CA LYS A 41 -9.17 -3.78 9.20
C LYS A 41 -10.51 -4.50 9.03
N ALA A 42 -10.47 -5.76 8.61
CA ALA A 42 -11.65 -6.63 8.54
C ALA A 42 -11.41 -7.86 9.42
N GLY A 43 -12.15 -7.91 10.54
CA GLY A 43 -11.95 -8.92 11.59
C GLY A 43 -10.55 -8.83 12.21
N ARG A 44 -9.79 -9.93 12.11
CA ARG A 44 -8.41 -10.03 12.64
C ARG A 44 -7.33 -9.67 11.62
N ARG A 45 -7.70 -9.36 10.37
CA ARG A 45 -6.76 -9.09 9.27
C ARG A 45 -6.83 -7.64 8.81
N CYS A 46 -5.70 -7.15 8.31
CA CYS A 46 -5.56 -5.82 7.73
C CYS A 46 -5.32 -5.91 6.22
N PHE A 47 -5.95 -4.99 5.50
CA PHE A 47 -5.98 -4.93 4.05
C PHE A 47 -5.75 -3.51 3.55
N VAL A 48 -5.16 -3.40 2.37
CA VAL A 48 -4.99 -2.15 1.63
C VAL A 48 -5.78 -2.31 0.33
N LEU A 49 -6.67 -1.37 0.01
CA LEU A 49 -7.26 -1.36 -1.32
C LEU A 49 -6.24 -0.77 -2.29
N GLY A 50 -6.14 -1.34 -3.48
CA GLY A 50 -5.23 -0.81 -4.47
C GLY A 50 -5.57 0.63 -4.82
N GLN A 51 -6.85 1.01 -4.81
CA GLN A 51 -7.27 2.40 -5.02
C GLN A 51 -6.67 3.33 -3.95
N ASP A 52 -6.75 2.96 -2.67
CA ASP A 52 -6.18 3.81 -1.60
C ASP A 52 -4.67 4.00 -1.76
N PHE A 53 -3.97 2.94 -2.19
CA PHE A 53 -2.54 3.02 -2.41
C PHE A 53 -2.21 3.91 -3.62
N LEU A 54 -2.96 3.79 -4.71
CA LEU A 54 -2.79 4.65 -5.88
C LEU A 54 -3.11 6.11 -5.56
N ASP A 55 -4.16 6.37 -4.77
CA ASP A 55 -4.46 7.71 -4.26
C ASP A 55 -3.35 8.24 -3.33
N TYR A 56 -2.79 7.37 -2.48
CA TYR A 56 -1.63 7.72 -1.67
C TYR A 56 -0.40 8.09 -2.52
N LEU A 57 -0.10 7.33 -3.58
CA LEU A 57 1.00 7.64 -4.50
C LEU A 57 0.79 8.94 -5.26
N LYS A 58 -0.46 9.29 -5.58
CA LYS A 58 -0.82 10.57 -6.21
C LYS A 58 -0.76 11.73 -5.23
N SER A 59 -0.77 11.46 -3.93
CA SER A 59 -0.71 12.50 -2.91
C SER A 59 0.70 13.10 -2.83
N PRO A 60 0.84 14.45 -2.88
CA PRO A 60 2.15 15.11 -2.87
C PRO A 60 2.96 14.86 -1.59
N LYS A 61 2.31 14.34 -0.53
CA LYS A 61 2.95 13.93 0.72
C LYS A 61 3.82 12.68 0.60
N ALA A 62 3.57 11.80 -0.38
CA ALA A 62 4.36 10.58 -0.58
C ALA A 62 5.72 10.86 -1.27
N ALA A 63 5.85 12.00 -1.97
CA ALA A 63 7.04 12.38 -2.73
C ALA A 63 8.04 13.27 -1.96
N GLN A 64 7.78 13.57 -0.69
CA GLN A 64 8.66 14.39 0.14
C GLN A 64 9.28 13.54 1.27
N SER A 65 10.44 12.95 1.00
CA SER A 65 11.44 12.53 1.99
C SER A 65 12.82 12.52 1.34
#